data_AF-A0A661UP95-F1
#
_entry.id   AF-A0A661UP95-F1
#
_cell.length_a   1.000
_cell.length_b   1.000
_cell.length_c   1.000
_cell.angle_alpha   90.00
_cell.angle_beta   90.00
_cell.angle_gamma   90.00
#
_symmetry.space_group_name_H-M   'P 1'
#
loop_
_entity.id
_entity.type
_entity.pdbx_description
1 polymer ?
#
loop_
_entity_poly.entity_id
_entity_poly.type
_entity_poly.pdbx_seq_one_letter_code
_entity_poly.pdbx_strand_id
1 'polypeptide(L)'
;MRIYDTLTRKKEEFAPLRSGHVRLYSCGPTVYRYAHIGNLRSYLMADWLRRLLEADGYTVHHVKNITDVGHMREGQLAQEEDRIIAAARAEGKPAAEIASFYTDAFLEDEAKLNILPAGDFPKATQYVPAMVEMVKSLVGSGCAYEAGGNVYFSVSSFPEYGKLSHQQSEDLQEGDRAEPDPLKRDPRDFALWKAAEPGRVLKWESPWGDGFPGWHIECSAIVSSVLGDEIDFHTGGVDNIFPHHEDEIAQSESVLGRQHVR
;
A
#
# COMPACT_ATOMS: atom_id res chain seq x y z
N MET A 1 3.52 15.43 -22.79
CA MET A 1 2.42 15.75 -21.85
C MET A 1 3.05 16.15 -20.54
N ARG A 2 2.48 17.12 -19.79
CA ARG A 2 3.03 17.53 -18.50
C ARG A 2 2.16 17.11 -17.32
N ILE A 3 2.71 16.32 -16.39
CA ILE A 3 2.03 15.78 -15.21
C ILE A 3 2.60 16.42 -13.95
N TYR A 4 1.75 16.68 -12.95
CA TYR A 4 2.21 17.16 -11.64
C TYR A 4 2.77 15.98 -10.84
N ASP A 5 4.04 16.07 -10.46
CA ASP A 5 4.67 15.11 -9.56
C ASP A 5 4.61 15.64 -8.12
N THR A 6 4.03 14.82 -7.23
CA THR A 6 3.94 15.09 -5.80
C THR A 6 5.34 15.18 -5.16
N LEU A 7 6.28 14.36 -5.62
CA LEU A 7 7.65 14.33 -5.11
C LEU A 7 8.36 15.67 -5.36
N THR A 8 8.26 16.22 -6.58
CA THR A 8 8.95 17.47 -6.92
C THR A 8 8.10 18.73 -6.75
N ARG A 9 6.78 18.55 -6.52
CA ARG A 9 5.74 19.59 -6.47
C ARG A 9 5.66 20.45 -7.73
N LYS A 10 6.00 19.90 -8.89
CA LYS A 10 6.06 20.61 -10.17
C LYS A 10 5.39 19.81 -11.27
N LYS A 11 5.01 20.52 -12.34
CA LYS A 11 4.60 19.89 -13.60
C LYS A 11 5.82 19.53 -14.42
N GLU A 12 6.04 18.25 -14.65
CA GLU A 12 7.20 17.71 -15.37
C GLU A 12 6.77 17.12 -16.70
N GLU A 13 7.68 17.12 -17.68
CA GLU A 13 7.42 16.41 -18.95
C GLU A 13 7.44 14.91 -18.67
N PHE A 14 6.35 14.23 -19.00
CA PHE A 14 6.27 12.78 -18.89
C PHE A 14 7.07 12.12 -20.02
N ALA A 15 7.98 11.22 -19.64
CA ALA A 15 8.68 10.32 -20.53
C ALA A 15 8.63 8.90 -19.92
N PRO A 16 8.11 7.90 -20.65
CA PRO A 16 7.95 6.57 -20.07
C PRO A 16 9.29 5.86 -19.88
N LEU A 17 9.37 4.99 -18.87
CA LEU A 17 10.47 4.07 -18.63
C LEU A 17 10.72 3.15 -19.83
N ARG A 18 9.66 2.78 -20.55
CA ARG A 18 9.73 1.99 -21.78
C ARG A 18 8.96 2.68 -22.90
N SER A 19 9.62 2.90 -24.04
CA SER A 19 8.99 3.53 -25.20
C SER A 19 7.63 2.89 -25.56
N GLY A 20 6.59 3.73 -25.62
CA GLY A 20 5.22 3.35 -25.96
C GLY A 20 4.44 2.57 -24.89
N HIS A 21 5.03 2.29 -23.73
CA HIS A 21 4.40 1.50 -22.67
C HIS A 21 4.42 2.24 -21.34
N VAL A 22 3.35 2.11 -20.55
CA VAL A 22 3.23 2.76 -19.25
C VAL A 22 2.75 1.76 -18.22
N ARG A 23 3.45 1.66 -17.10
CA ARG A 23 3.09 0.88 -15.91
C ARG A 23 2.46 1.83 -14.89
N LEU A 24 1.17 1.65 -14.66
CA LEU A 24 0.39 2.46 -13.73
C LEU A 24 -0.08 1.57 -12.59
N TYR A 25 0.26 1.93 -11.35
CA TYR A 25 -0.31 1.33 -10.15
C TYR A 25 -1.26 2.31 -9.46
N SER A 26 -2.38 1.80 -8.97
CA SER A 26 -3.28 2.53 -8.08
C SER A 26 -3.51 1.76 -6.78
N CYS A 27 -3.30 2.40 -5.64
CA CYS A 27 -3.75 1.87 -4.36
C CYS A 27 -5.28 1.65 -4.39
N GLY A 28 -5.71 0.40 -4.27
CA GLY A 28 -7.11 0.00 -4.37
C GLY A 28 -7.86 0.03 -3.02
N PRO A 29 -9.07 -0.53 -2.99
CA PRO A 29 -9.94 -0.45 -1.81
C PRO A 29 -9.57 -1.50 -0.76
N THR A 30 -9.86 -1.17 0.50
CA THR A 30 -10.01 -2.18 1.55
C THR A 30 -11.46 -2.67 1.57
N VAL A 31 -11.65 -3.95 1.30
CA VAL A 31 -12.97 -4.53 0.98
C VAL A 31 -13.73 -5.03 2.21
N TYR A 32 -13.96 -4.14 3.17
CA TYR A 32 -14.74 -4.41 4.39
C TYR A 32 -16.06 -3.61 4.47
N ARG A 33 -16.28 -2.72 3.49
CA ARG A 33 -17.48 -1.89 3.34
C ARG A 33 -17.58 -1.36 1.90
N TYR A 34 -18.72 -0.78 1.54
CA TYR A 34 -18.88 -0.05 0.29
C TYR A 34 -17.89 1.12 0.17
N ALA A 35 -17.35 1.32 -1.04
CA ALA A 35 -16.57 2.50 -1.36
C ALA A 35 -17.42 3.76 -1.24
N HIS A 36 -16.86 4.83 -0.66
CA HIS A 36 -17.54 6.12 -0.61
C HIS A 36 -17.11 7.02 -1.77
N ILE A 37 -17.86 8.10 -2.02
CA ILE A 37 -17.58 9.07 -3.10
C ILE A 37 -16.14 9.61 -3.10
N GLY A 38 -15.53 9.75 -1.92
CA GLY A 38 -14.11 10.12 -1.80
C GLY A 38 -13.15 9.10 -2.43
N ASN A 39 -13.40 7.79 -2.28
CA ASN A 39 -12.57 6.75 -2.90
C ASN A 39 -12.79 6.76 -4.42
N LEU A 40 -14.05 6.78 -4.86
CA LEU A 40 -14.41 6.75 -6.28
C LEU A 40 -13.84 7.96 -7.04
N ARG A 41 -13.75 9.13 -6.40
CA ARG A 41 -13.08 10.30 -6.98
C ARG A 41 -11.60 10.04 -7.29
N SER A 42 -10.88 9.34 -6.41
CA SER A 42 -9.47 8.99 -6.65
C SER A 42 -9.33 8.03 -7.84
N TYR A 43 -10.22 7.05 -7.96
CA TYR A 43 -10.20 6.11 -9.08
C TYR A 43 -10.59 6.76 -10.42
N LEU A 44 -11.48 7.74 -10.42
CA LEU A 44 -11.77 8.56 -11.61
C LEU A 44 -10.52 9.33 -12.08
N MET A 45 -9.69 9.82 -11.17
CA MET A 45 -8.44 10.51 -11.54
C MET A 45 -7.44 9.56 -12.22
N ALA A 46 -7.29 8.33 -11.71
CA ALA A 46 -6.47 7.30 -12.35
C ALA A 46 -7.04 6.88 -13.72
N ASP A 47 -8.37 6.74 -13.84
CA ASP A 47 -9.05 6.45 -15.11
C ASP A 47 -8.80 7.54 -16.16
N TRP A 48 -8.92 8.81 -15.79
CA TRP A 48 -8.65 9.93 -16.69
C TRP A 48 -7.20 9.97 -17.14
N LEU A 49 -6.25 9.73 -16.23
CA LEU A 49 -4.84 9.63 -16.57
C LEU A 49 -4.60 8.50 -17.59
N ARG A 50 -5.14 7.31 -17.33
CA ARG A 50 -5.04 6.18 -18.25
C ARG A 50 -5.62 6.51 -19.62
N ARG A 51 -6.84 7.05 -19.68
CA ARG A 51 -7.50 7.40 -20.95
C ARG A 51 -6.71 8.44 -21.74
N LEU A 52 -6.12 9.42 -21.05
CA LEU A 52 -5.27 10.43 -21.67
C LEU A 52 -3.99 9.82 -22.26
N LEU A 53 -3.34 8.92 -21.51
CA LEU A 53 -2.17 8.18 -21.98
C LEU A 53 -2.50 7.30 -23.20
N GLU A 54 -3.61 6.57 -23.16
CA GLU A 54 -4.07 5.73 -24.28
C GLU A 54 -4.42 6.59 -25.52
N ALA A 55 -5.03 7.76 -25.32
CA ALA A 55 -5.32 8.72 -26.40
C ALA A 55 -4.03 9.30 -27.03
N ASP A 56 -2.97 9.46 -26.23
CA ASP A 56 -1.63 9.86 -26.69
C ASP A 56 -0.84 8.70 -27.32
N GLY A 57 -1.44 7.50 -27.43
CA GLY A 57 -0.88 6.34 -28.15
C GLY A 57 -0.04 5.39 -27.28
N TYR A 58 -0.07 5.55 -25.95
CA TYR A 58 0.59 4.61 -25.04
C TYR A 58 -0.24 3.35 -24.81
N THR A 59 0.45 2.21 -24.66
CA THR A 59 -0.16 0.99 -24.09
C THR A 59 0.00 1.03 -22.57
N VAL A 60 -1.11 1.16 -21.84
CA VAL A 60 -1.10 1.26 -20.37
C VAL A 60 -1.39 -0.09 -19.74
N HIS A 61 -0.46 -0.60 -18.93
CA HIS A 61 -0.71 -1.69 -18.00
C HIS A 61 -1.05 -1.11 -16.63
N HIS A 62 -2.35 -1.08 -16.32
CA HIS A 62 -2.87 -0.55 -15.07
C HIS A 62 -3.13 -1.69 -14.09
N VAL A 63 -2.55 -1.63 -12.90
CA VAL A 63 -2.79 -2.58 -11.80
C VAL A 63 -3.42 -1.84 -10.62
N LYS A 64 -4.41 -2.45 -9.98
CA LYS A 64 -5.09 -1.89 -8.80
C LYS A 64 -5.33 -2.99 -7.78
N ASN A 65 -4.65 -2.97 -6.64
CA ASN A 65 -4.78 -4.06 -5.66
C ASN A 65 -6.17 -4.12 -4.99
N ILE A 66 -6.44 -5.21 -4.29
CA ILE A 66 -7.57 -5.36 -3.38
C ILE A 66 -7.00 -5.73 -2.00
N THR A 67 -7.14 -4.82 -1.05
CA THR A 67 -6.72 -5.06 0.33
C THR A 67 -7.79 -5.89 1.05
N ASP A 68 -7.60 -7.21 1.05
CA ASP A 68 -8.48 -8.20 1.69
C ASP A 68 -7.96 -8.75 3.03
N VAL A 69 -6.87 -8.17 3.55
CA VAL A 69 -6.34 -8.40 4.91
C VAL A 69 -5.52 -7.19 5.40
N GLY A 70 -5.35 -7.03 6.73
CA GLY A 70 -4.21 -6.30 7.32
C GLY A 70 -4.36 -4.79 7.44
N HIS A 71 -5.47 -4.19 6.99
CA HIS A 71 -5.66 -2.74 7.04
C HIS A 71 -6.02 -2.23 8.45
N MET A 72 -5.03 -2.16 9.33
CA MET A 72 -5.12 -1.47 10.63
C MET A 72 -4.80 0.02 10.43
N ARG A 73 -5.56 0.92 11.08
CA ARG A 73 -5.11 2.31 11.21
C ARG A 73 -4.32 2.42 12.51
N GLU A 74 -3.07 2.83 12.41
CA GLU A 74 -2.34 3.33 13.58
C GLU A 74 -3.08 4.60 14.09
N GLY A 75 -3.29 4.70 15.41
CA GLY A 75 -3.68 5.97 16.05
C GLY A 75 -5.17 6.31 16.24
N GLN A 76 -6.14 5.41 16.03
CA GLN A 76 -7.55 5.68 16.44
C GLN A 76 -8.21 4.54 17.23
N LEU A 77 -8.24 4.73 18.55
CA LEU A 77 -9.09 4.11 19.59
C LEU A 77 -8.98 2.57 19.80
N ALA A 78 -8.34 2.23 20.91
CA ALA A 78 -8.59 1.11 21.83
C ALA A 78 -8.58 -0.36 21.33
N GLN A 79 -8.48 -0.63 20.04
CA GLN A 79 -8.19 -1.98 19.52
C GLN A 79 -7.66 -1.87 18.09
N GLU A 80 -6.41 -2.28 17.87
CA GLU A 80 -5.80 -2.47 16.54
C GLU A 80 -6.43 -3.69 15.84
N GLU A 81 -7.74 -3.66 15.60
CA GLU A 81 -8.44 -4.76 14.97
C GLU A 81 -8.43 -4.62 13.44
N ASP A 82 -8.08 -5.70 12.75
CA ASP A 82 -8.18 -5.81 11.30
C ASP A 82 -9.65 -5.56 10.87
N ARG A 83 -9.87 -4.58 10.00
CA ARG A 83 -11.21 -4.15 9.59
C ARG A 83 -12.01 -5.24 8.89
N ILE A 84 -11.35 -6.14 8.16
CA ILE A 84 -12.00 -7.27 7.49
C ILE A 84 -12.46 -8.27 8.56
N ILE A 85 -11.63 -8.54 9.57
CA ILE A 85 -11.97 -9.43 10.70
C ILE A 85 -13.10 -8.83 11.53
N ALA A 86 -13.06 -7.52 11.80
CA ALA A 86 -14.12 -6.81 12.52
C ALA A 86 -15.46 -6.87 11.76
N ALA A 87 -15.45 -6.62 10.45
CA ALA A 87 -16.64 -6.73 9.59
C ALA A 87 -17.19 -8.17 9.54
N ALA A 88 -16.30 -9.16 9.38
CA ALA A 88 -16.64 -10.58 9.42
C ALA A 88 -17.34 -10.98 10.72
N ARG A 89 -16.82 -10.52 11.87
CA ARG A 89 -17.44 -10.75 13.17
C ARG A 89 -18.80 -10.07 13.30
N ALA A 90 -18.92 -8.82 12.85
CA ALA A 90 -20.16 -8.04 12.93
C ALA A 90 -21.29 -8.65 12.07
N GLU A 91 -20.95 -9.18 10.90
CA GLU A 91 -21.91 -9.81 9.98
C GLU A 91 -22.10 -11.32 10.20
N GLY A 92 -21.28 -11.96 11.03
CA GLY A 92 -21.32 -13.41 11.26
C GLY A 92 -20.93 -14.23 10.03
N LYS A 93 -20.07 -13.68 9.16
CA LYS A 93 -19.62 -14.29 7.90
C LYS A 93 -18.11 -14.53 7.89
N PRO A 94 -17.59 -15.47 7.10
CA PRO A 94 -16.15 -15.60 6.88
C PRO A 94 -15.55 -14.33 6.27
N ALA A 95 -14.33 -13.96 6.68
CA ALA A 95 -13.60 -12.81 6.15
C ALA A 95 -13.47 -12.82 4.61
N ALA A 96 -13.25 -13.99 4.02
CA ALA A 96 -13.19 -14.16 2.57
C ALA A 96 -14.53 -13.84 1.87
N GLU A 97 -15.67 -14.13 2.51
CA GLU A 97 -16.99 -13.81 1.97
C GLU A 97 -17.25 -12.30 2.01
N ILE A 98 -16.88 -11.63 3.11
CA ILE A 98 -16.93 -10.17 3.23
C ILE A 98 -16.06 -9.51 2.16
N ALA A 99 -14.82 -9.95 2.04
CA ALA A 99 -13.89 -9.42 1.05
C ALA A 99 -14.41 -9.61 -0.37
N SER A 100 -14.93 -10.79 -0.71
CA SER A 100 -15.51 -11.06 -2.03
C SER A 100 -16.71 -10.16 -2.31
N PHE A 101 -17.65 -10.08 -1.37
CA PHE A 101 -18.87 -9.27 -1.53
C PHE A 101 -18.54 -7.80 -1.78
N TYR A 102 -17.64 -7.21 -0.98
CA TYR A 102 -17.27 -5.81 -1.16
C TYR A 102 -16.32 -5.56 -2.34
N THR A 103 -15.57 -6.58 -2.78
CA THR A 103 -14.85 -6.51 -4.06
C THR A 103 -15.84 -6.40 -5.22
N ASP A 104 -16.85 -7.25 -5.25
CA ASP A 104 -17.86 -7.26 -6.32
C ASP A 104 -18.65 -5.94 -6.33
N ALA A 105 -19.06 -5.46 -5.16
CA ALA A 105 -19.72 -4.16 -5.02
C ALA A 105 -18.85 -2.99 -5.50
N PHE A 106 -17.56 -2.99 -5.16
CA PHE A 106 -16.61 -1.98 -5.63
C PHE A 106 -16.49 -1.97 -7.16
N LEU A 107 -16.33 -3.14 -7.78
CA LEU A 107 -16.23 -3.26 -9.23
C LEU A 107 -17.53 -2.83 -9.94
N GLU A 108 -18.69 -3.12 -9.33
CA GLU A 108 -19.97 -2.65 -9.83
C GLU A 108 -20.07 -1.10 -9.79
N ASP A 109 -19.61 -0.47 -8.72
CA ASP A 109 -19.61 0.98 -8.57
C ASP A 109 -18.64 1.66 -9.54
N GLU A 110 -17.46 1.09 -9.80
CA GLU A 110 -16.55 1.57 -10.85
C GLU A 110 -17.20 1.49 -12.23
N ALA A 111 -17.87 0.37 -12.54
CA ALA A 111 -18.57 0.19 -13.80
C ALA A 111 -19.71 1.20 -13.99
N LYS A 112 -20.48 1.50 -12.94
CA LYS A 112 -21.54 2.54 -12.96
C LYS A 112 -21.00 3.93 -13.27
N LEU A 113 -19.76 4.21 -12.86
CA LEU A 113 -19.07 5.47 -13.15
C LEU A 113 -18.31 5.45 -14.48
N ASN A 114 -18.42 4.37 -15.26
CA ASN A 114 -17.69 4.18 -16.52
C ASN A 114 -16.16 4.28 -16.36
N ILE A 115 -15.65 3.85 -15.20
CA ILE A 115 -14.22 3.67 -14.97
C ILE A 115 -13.80 2.40 -15.71
N LEU A 116 -12.70 2.47 -16.47
CA LEU A 116 -12.15 1.29 -17.13
C LEU A 116 -11.60 0.31 -16.08
N PRO A 117 -11.88 -0.99 -16.19
CA PRO A 117 -11.28 -1.97 -15.30
C PRO A 117 -9.77 -1.96 -15.49
N ALA A 118 -9.03 -2.01 -14.37
CA ALA A 118 -7.59 -2.26 -14.39
C ALA A 118 -7.29 -3.60 -15.09
N GLY A 119 -6.08 -3.74 -15.61
CA GLY A 119 -5.62 -5.00 -16.20
C GLY A 119 -5.58 -6.13 -15.19
N ASP A 120 -5.17 -5.83 -13.95
CA ASP A 120 -5.09 -6.80 -12.85
C ASP A 120 -5.60 -6.22 -11.53
N PHE A 121 -6.23 -7.09 -10.73
CA PHE A 121 -6.72 -6.81 -9.38
C PHE A 121 -6.12 -7.78 -8.35
N PRO A 122 -4.80 -7.70 -8.09
CA PRO A 122 -4.12 -8.60 -7.15
C PRO A 122 -4.67 -8.43 -5.73
N LYS A 123 -4.98 -9.54 -5.06
CA LYS A 123 -5.45 -9.53 -3.66
C LYS A 123 -4.27 -9.64 -2.70
N ALA A 124 -4.27 -8.84 -1.64
CA ALA A 124 -3.25 -8.87 -0.58
C ALA A 124 -2.90 -10.29 -0.14
N THR A 125 -3.93 -11.09 0.17
CA THR A 125 -3.78 -12.47 0.67
C THR A 125 -3.00 -13.40 -0.27
N GLN A 126 -3.01 -13.12 -1.58
CA GLN A 126 -2.30 -13.93 -2.59
C GLN A 126 -0.80 -13.61 -2.66
N TYR A 127 -0.39 -12.43 -2.17
CA TYR A 127 0.98 -11.94 -2.26
C TYR A 127 1.72 -11.97 -0.91
N VAL A 128 1.13 -12.56 0.13
CA VAL A 128 1.79 -12.71 1.44
C VAL A 128 3.16 -13.40 1.34
N PRO A 129 3.37 -14.45 0.51
CA PRO A 129 4.71 -15.00 0.31
C PRO A 129 5.71 -13.96 -0.23
N ALA A 130 5.31 -13.10 -1.17
CA ALA A 130 6.15 -12.03 -1.70
C ALA A 130 6.44 -10.95 -0.64
N MET A 131 5.45 -10.62 0.19
CA MET A 131 5.65 -9.71 1.34
C MET A 131 6.70 -10.29 2.29
N VAL A 132 6.60 -11.58 2.66
CA VAL A 132 7.58 -12.23 3.55
C VAL A 132 8.99 -12.18 2.95
N GLU A 133 9.17 -12.43 1.65
CA GLU A 133 10.47 -12.33 0.99
C GLU A 133 11.02 -10.88 0.94
N MET A 134 10.15 -9.90 0.73
CA MET A 134 10.54 -8.49 0.80
C MET A 134 10.98 -8.10 2.23
N VAL A 135 10.22 -8.52 3.26
CA VAL A 135 10.58 -8.27 4.66
C VAL A 135 11.89 -8.96 5.02
N LYS A 136 12.14 -10.19 4.55
CA LYS A 136 13.45 -10.87 4.73
C LYS A 136 14.59 -10.05 4.12
N SER A 137 14.37 -9.50 2.92
CA SER A 137 15.38 -8.69 2.23
C SER A 137 15.69 -7.42 3.02
N LEU A 138 14.67 -6.73 3.52
CA LEU A 138 14.81 -5.54 4.37
C LEU A 138 15.51 -5.84 5.70
N VAL A 139 15.21 -6.98 6.33
CA VAL A 139 15.92 -7.42 7.55
C VAL A 139 17.38 -7.74 7.22
N GLY A 140 17.64 -8.44 6.12
CA GLY A 140 18.99 -8.80 5.68
C GLY A 140 19.87 -7.61 5.31
N SER A 141 19.29 -6.51 4.82
CA SER A 141 20.00 -5.26 4.52
C SER A 141 20.14 -4.32 5.71
N GLY A 142 19.55 -4.65 6.86
CA GLY A 142 19.55 -3.79 8.05
C GLY A 142 18.53 -2.63 7.99
N CYS A 143 17.63 -2.64 7.00
CA CYS A 143 16.54 -1.66 6.89
C CYS A 143 15.32 -2.02 7.76
N ALA A 144 15.27 -3.25 8.29
CA ALA A 144 14.22 -3.70 9.19
C ALA A 144 14.80 -4.52 10.36
N TYR A 145 14.02 -4.65 11.44
CA TYR A 145 14.41 -5.44 12.60
C TYR A 145 13.21 -6.18 13.20
N GLU A 146 13.47 -7.37 13.73
CA GLU A 146 12.50 -8.13 14.51
C GLU A 146 12.51 -7.66 15.97
N ALA A 147 11.32 -7.60 16.57
CA ALA A 147 11.12 -7.40 18.00
C ALA A 147 9.80 -8.04 18.45
N GLY A 148 9.87 -9.05 19.31
CA GLY A 148 8.68 -9.66 19.92
C GLY A 148 7.78 -10.42 18.94
N GLY A 149 8.34 -10.94 17.84
CA GLY A 149 7.62 -11.59 16.75
C GLY A 149 7.08 -10.62 15.68
N ASN A 150 7.14 -9.31 15.94
CA ASN A 150 6.87 -8.27 14.94
C ASN A 150 8.15 -7.96 14.16
N VAL A 151 7.99 -7.43 12.94
CA VAL A 151 9.09 -6.85 12.17
C VAL A 151 8.74 -5.42 11.82
N TYR A 152 9.64 -4.49 12.13
CA TYR A 152 9.47 -3.06 11.87
C TYR A 152 10.49 -2.60 10.84
N PHE A 153 10.06 -1.69 9.96
CA PHE A 153 10.99 -0.92 9.13
C PHE A 153 11.66 0.14 10.00
N SER A 154 12.98 0.27 9.89
CA SER A 154 13.71 1.32 10.57
C SER A 154 13.72 2.58 9.72
N VAL A 155 12.92 3.58 10.09
CA VAL A 155 12.88 4.87 9.38
C VAL A 155 14.25 5.53 9.34
N SER A 156 15.04 5.38 10.42
CA SER A 156 16.41 5.90 10.49
C SER A 156 17.37 5.29 9.45
N SER A 157 17.05 4.13 8.89
CA SER A 157 17.84 3.47 7.84
C SER A 157 17.61 4.05 6.45
N PHE A 158 16.59 4.90 6.28
CA PHE A 158 16.22 5.53 5.02
C PHE A 158 16.29 7.06 5.16
N PRO A 159 17.46 7.69 4.89
CA PRO A 159 17.67 9.11 5.15
C PRO A 159 16.73 10.07 4.40
N GLU A 160 16.14 9.62 3.29
CA GLU A 160 15.20 10.42 2.50
C GLU A 160 13.73 10.26 2.94
N TYR A 161 13.46 9.59 4.06
CA TYR A 161 12.09 9.39 4.54
C TYR A 161 11.38 10.73 4.77
N GLY A 162 10.19 10.89 4.19
CA GLY A 162 9.45 12.16 4.20
C GLY A 162 9.60 12.95 2.89
N LYS A 163 10.37 12.46 1.90
CA LYS A 163 10.58 13.16 0.62
C LYS A 163 9.29 13.36 -0.18
N LEU A 164 8.33 12.43 -0.12
CA LEU A 164 7.09 12.54 -0.88
C LEU A 164 6.11 13.55 -0.24
N SER A 165 5.95 13.45 1.07
CA SER A 165 5.07 14.30 1.87
C SER A 165 5.66 15.70 2.14
N HIS A 166 6.99 15.80 2.05
CA HIS A 166 7.81 16.93 2.46
C HIS A 166 7.66 17.26 3.95
N GLN A 167 7.39 16.26 4.78
CA GLN A 167 7.41 16.39 6.22
C GLN A 167 8.82 16.08 6.73
N GLN A 168 9.35 16.94 7.60
CA GLN A 168 10.65 16.70 8.22
C GLN A 168 10.48 15.81 9.46
N SER A 169 11.57 15.18 9.91
CA SER A 169 11.58 14.26 11.06
C SER A 169 10.96 14.82 12.34
N GLU A 170 11.01 16.14 12.52
CA GLU A 170 10.48 16.86 13.68
C GLU A 170 8.95 16.98 13.63
N ASP A 171 8.37 17.20 12.44
CA ASP A 171 6.92 17.31 12.24
C ASP A 171 6.20 15.96 12.38
N LEU A 172 6.91 14.86 12.09
CA LEU A 172 6.38 13.50 12.14
C LEU A 172 6.09 13.02 13.57
N GLN A 173 6.73 13.60 14.59
CA GLN A 173 6.52 13.24 15.99
C GLN A 173 5.24 13.86 16.59
N GLU A 174 4.73 14.97 16.04
CA GLU A 174 3.54 15.65 16.58
C GLU A 174 2.21 15.03 16.13
N GLY A 175 2.23 14.22 15.05
CA GLY A 175 1.03 13.62 14.45
C GLY A 175 0.53 12.35 15.15
N ASP A 176 1.41 11.63 15.84
CA ASP A 176 1.09 10.33 16.43
C ASP A 176 0.65 10.49 17.89
N ARG A 177 -0.66 10.62 18.11
CA ARG A 177 -1.28 10.67 19.45
C ARG A 177 -1.52 9.28 20.06
N ALA A 178 -0.98 8.22 19.46
CA ALA A 178 -1.04 6.86 20.00
C ALA A 178 -0.06 6.67 21.16
N GLU A 179 -0.32 5.71 22.04
CA GLU A 179 0.72 5.25 22.96
C GLU A 179 1.84 4.59 22.13
N PRO A 180 3.12 4.96 22.34
CA PRO A 180 4.23 4.38 21.59
C PRO A 180 4.29 2.87 21.83
N ASP A 181 4.32 2.09 20.75
CA ASP A 181 4.60 0.65 20.85
C ASP A 181 6.00 0.45 21.46
N PRO A 182 6.13 -0.17 22.65
CA PRO A 182 7.39 -0.28 23.36
C PRO A 182 8.41 -1.17 22.63
N LEU A 183 8.00 -1.91 21.60
CA LEU A 183 8.88 -2.72 20.76
C LEU A 183 9.60 -1.90 19.69
N LYS A 184 9.07 -0.72 19.33
CA LYS A 184 9.69 0.17 18.35
C LYS A 184 10.93 0.85 18.95
N ARG A 185 12.03 0.83 18.21
CA ARG A 185 13.28 1.55 18.55
C ARG A 185 13.15 3.06 18.32
N ASP A 186 12.37 3.44 17.32
CA ASP A 186 12.01 4.81 16.98
C ASP A 186 10.48 4.87 16.84
N PRO A 187 9.79 5.87 17.44
CA PRO A 187 8.33 5.97 17.31
C PRO A 187 7.84 6.07 15.85
N ARG A 188 8.69 6.52 14.93
CA ARG A 188 8.37 6.62 13.50
C ARG A 188 8.44 5.29 12.76
N ASP A 189 9.08 4.27 13.34
CA ASP A 189 9.18 2.95 12.72
C ASP A 189 7.79 2.35 12.55
N PHE A 190 7.52 1.71 11.42
CA PHE A 190 6.21 1.13 11.10
C PHE A 190 6.32 -0.38 10.91
N ALA A 191 5.21 -1.08 11.19
CA ALA A 191 5.18 -2.54 11.11
C ALA A 191 5.17 -3.02 9.65
N LEU A 192 6.11 -3.90 9.32
CA LEU A 192 6.13 -4.69 8.09
C LEU A 192 5.42 -6.03 8.28
N TRP A 193 5.56 -6.60 9.47
CA TRP A 193 4.94 -7.87 9.87
C TRP A 193 4.53 -7.80 11.33
N LYS A 194 3.36 -8.33 11.67
CA LYS A 194 2.90 -8.42 13.07
C LYS A 194 2.67 -9.87 13.46
N ALA A 195 3.11 -10.22 14.66
CA ALA A 195 2.80 -11.50 15.29
C ALA A 195 1.28 -11.65 15.45
N ALA A 196 0.78 -12.85 15.15
CA ALA A 196 -0.64 -13.14 15.26
C ALA A 196 -1.05 -13.28 16.74
N GLU A 197 -2.04 -12.50 17.15
CA GLU A 197 -2.65 -12.64 18.46
C GLU A 197 -3.40 -13.98 18.62
N PRO A 198 -3.49 -14.53 19.85
CA PRO A 198 -4.23 -15.77 20.08
C PRO A 198 -5.66 -15.70 19.55
N GLY A 199 -6.03 -16.68 18.72
CA GLY A 199 -7.36 -16.75 18.11
C GLY A 199 -7.51 -16.00 16.78
N ARG A 200 -6.46 -15.30 16.30
CA ARG A 200 -6.47 -14.72 14.96
C ARG A 200 -6.61 -15.81 13.90
N VAL A 201 -7.60 -15.65 13.02
CA VAL A 201 -7.92 -16.61 11.97
C VAL A 201 -7.09 -16.39 10.71
N LEU A 202 -6.93 -15.13 10.29
CA LEU A 202 -6.10 -14.77 9.13
C LEU A 202 -4.67 -14.53 9.58
N LYS A 203 -3.85 -15.57 9.43
CA LYS A 203 -2.43 -15.58 9.75
C LYS A 203 -1.67 -16.52 8.80
N TRP A 204 -0.39 -16.28 8.66
CA TRP A 204 0.52 -17.01 7.79
C TRP A 204 1.79 -17.35 8.56
N GLU A 205 2.38 -18.50 8.23
CA GLU A 205 3.70 -18.88 8.73
C GLU A 205 4.77 -17.95 8.14
N SER A 206 5.73 -17.56 8.98
CA SER A 206 6.87 -16.73 8.59
C SER A 206 8.12 -17.09 9.40
N PRO A 207 9.31 -16.62 9.01
CA PRO A 207 10.53 -16.80 9.80
C PRO A 207 10.45 -16.23 11.23
N TRP A 208 9.51 -15.31 11.48
CA TRP A 208 9.32 -14.64 12.76
C TRP A 208 8.14 -15.23 13.55
N GLY A 209 7.62 -16.39 13.11
CA GLY A 209 6.44 -17.04 13.67
C GLY A 209 5.16 -16.73 12.89
N ASP A 210 4.05 -17.25 13.37
CA ASP A 210 2.73 -16.97 12.79
C ASP A 210 2.41 -15.47 12.90
N GLY A 211 2.02 -14.87 11.79
CA GLY A 211 1.69 -13.45 11.76
C GLY A 211 0.92 -13.02 10.53
N PHE A 212 0.89 -11.73 10.28
CA PHE A 212 0.18 -11.12 9.18
C PHE A 212 0.89 -9.84 8.73
N PRO A 213 0.73 -9.43 7.46
CA PRO A 213 1.45 -8.27 6.93
C PRO A 213 0.97 -6.97 7.56
N GLY A 214 1.88 -6.01 7.67
CA GLY A 214 1.53 -4.60 7.86
C GLY A 214 0.82 -4.04 6.62
N TRP A 215 0.12 -2.91 6.75
CA TRP A 215 -0.66 -2.35 5.65
C TRP A 215 0.22 -1.95 4.45
N HIS A 216 1.37 -1.32 4.71
CA HIS A 216 2.19 -0.70 3.67
C HIS A 216 2.95 -1.70 2.79
N ILE A 217 3.43 -2.81 3.38
CA ILE A 217 4.24 -3.82 2.67
C ILE A 217 3.47 -4.56 1.56
N GLU A 218 2.13 -4.54 1.65
CA GLU A 218 1.27 -5.16 0.65
C GLU A 218 1.55 -4.57 -0.74
N CYS A 219 1.41 -3.25 -0.87
CA CYS A 219 1.48 -2.57 -2.15
C CYS A 219 2.89 -2.65 -2.75
N SER A 220 3.95 -2.42 -1.96
CA SER A 220 5.34 -2.58 -2.43
C SER A 220 5.62 -3.97 -2.97
N ALA A 221 5.19 -5.03 -2.27
CA ALA A 221 5.39 -6.41 -2.71
C ALA A 221 4.56 -6.74 -3.97
N ILE A 222 3.31 -6.28 -4.04
CA ILE A 222 2.44 -6.47 -5.22
C ILE A 222 3.03 -5.76 -6.44
N VAL A 223 3.43 -4.50 -6.32
CA VAL A 223 3.98 -3.73 -7.44
C VAL A 223 5.24 -4.41 -7.98
N SER A 224 6.18 -4.75 -7.10
CA SER A 224 7.41 -5.45 -7.49
C SER A 224 7.11 -6.79 -8.19
N SER A 225 6.11 -7.53 -7.71
CA SER A 225 5.74 -8.83 -8.28
C SER A 225 5.03 -8.75 -9.63
N VAL A 226 4.18 -7.73 -9.84
CA VAL A 226 3.29 -7.65 -11.02
C VAL A 226 3.83 -6.71 -12.09
N LEU A 227 4.37 -5.55 -11.70
CA LEU A 227 4.85 -4.51 -12.61
C LEU A 227 6.39 -4.45 -12.69
N GLY A 228 7.08 -5.04 -11.72
CA GLY A 228 8.54 -5.04 -11.60
C GLY A 228 9.08 -3.91 -10.72
N ASP A 229 10.39 -3.74 -10.74
CA ASP A 229 11.13 -2.85 -9.83
C ASP A 229 10.81 -1.36 -10.00
N GLU A 230 10.53 -0.92 -11.23
CA GLU A 230 10.29 0.50 -11.57
C GLU A 230 8.97 0.64 -12.34
N ILE A 231 8.16 1.63 -11.93
CA ILE A 231 6.87 1.97 -12.53
C ILE A 231 6.81 3.45 -12.91
N ASP A 232 5.98 3.78 -13.91
CA ASP A 232 5.86 5.13 -14.44
C ASP A 232 4.94 6.01 -13.56
N PHE A 233 3.86 5.42 -13.04
CA PHE A 233 2.88 6.16 -12.23
C PHE A 233 2.42 5.33 -11.04
N HIS A 234 2.38 5.98 -9.88
CA HIS A 234 1.70 5.49 -8.69
C HIS A 234 0.66 6.52 -8.25
N THR A 235 -0.60 6.11 -8.22
CA THR A 235 -1.76 6.96 -7.88
C THR A 235 -2.51 6.45 -6.66
N GLY A 236 -3.15 7.36 -5.92
CA GLY A 236 -3.96 7.03 -4.74
C GLY A 236 -4.73 8.25 -4.24
N GLY A 237 -5.37 8.12 -3.08
CA GLY A 237 -5.97 9.24 -2.37
C GLY A 237 -4.90 10.22 -1.88
N VAL A 238 -5.29 11.48 -1.62
CA VAL A 238 -4.37 12.47 -1.03
C VAL A 238 -3.95 12.05 0.38
N ASP A 239 -4.83 11.33 1.08
CA ASP A 239 -4.57 10.69 2.37
C ASP A 239 -3.55 9.53 2.28
N ASN A 240 -3.29 8.99 1.09
CA ASN A 240 -2.24 7.99 0.91
C ASN A 240 -0.84 8.61 0.79
N ILE A 241 -0.68 9.93 0.61
CA ILE A 241 0.65 10.55 0.51
C ILE A 241 1.50 10.22 1.75
N PHE A 242 0.91 10.28 2.94
CA PHE A 242 1.56 9.92 4.19
C PHE A 242 0.56 9.25 5.15
N PRO A 243 0.93 8.15 5.84
CA PRO A 243 2.22 7.46 5.72
C PRO A 243 2.30 6.56 4.47
N HIS A 244 1.18 6.17 3.88
CA HIS A 244 1.14 4.98 3.00
C HIS A 244 2.15 4.95 1.84
N HIS A 245 2.09 5.92 0.92
CA HIS A 245 3.01 5.97 -0.21
C HIS A 245 4.45 6.33 0.21
N GLU A 246 4.64 7.06 1.32
CA GLU A 246 5.97 7.35 1.86
C GLU A 246 6.65 6.05 2.34
N ASP A 247 5.89 5.21 3.06
CA ASP A 247 6.35 3.91 3.53
C ASP A 247 6.63 2.96 2.36
N GLU A 248 5.78 2.96 1.33
CA GLU A 248 6.01 2.16 0.12
C GLU A 248 7.27 2.57 -0.63
N ILE A 249 7.54 3.88 -0.73
CA ILE A 249 8.80 4.40 -1.29
C ILE A 249 9.97 3.89 -0.45
N ALA A 250 9.93 4.04 0.87
CA ALA A 250 11.00 3.61 1.76
C ALA A 250 11.27 2.10 1.64
N GLN A 251 10.22 1.28 1.64
CA GLN A 251 10.32 -0.17 1.49
C GLN A 251 10.90 -0.58 0.14
N SER A 252 10.30 -0.10 -0.96
CA SER A 252 10.70 -0.48 -2.32
C SER A 252 12.12 0.01 -2.62
N GLU A 253 12.45 1.26 -2.29
CA GLU A 253 13.76 1.82 -2.61
C GLU A 253 14.88 1.29 -1.70
N SER A 254 14.58 0.92 -0.45
CA SER A 254 15.54 0.20 0.41
C SER A 254 15.88 -1.19 -0.14
N VAL A 255 14.95 -1.86 -0.82
CA VAL A 255 15.22 -3.15 -1.49
C VAL A 255 15.97 -2.94 -2.81
N LEU A 256 15.58 -1.93 -3.59
CA LEU A 256 16.09 -1.72 -4.95
C LEU A 256 17.41 -0.94 -5.01
N GLY A 257 17.69 -0.09 -4.01
CA GLY A 257 18.81 0.84 -4.00
C GLY A 257 18.69 1.98 -5.02
N ARG A 258 17.50 2.20 -5.60
CA ARG A 258 17.19 3.26 -6.57
C ARG A 258 15.71 3.63 -6.53
N GLN A 259 15.37 4.76 -7.16
CA GLN A 259 14.01 5.30 -7.20
C GLN A 259 13.00 4.31 -7.82
N HIS A 260 11.86 4.12 -7.15
CA HIS A 260 10.85 3.13 -7.54
C HIS A 260 9.82 3.66 -8.56
N VAL A 261 9.35 4.90 -8.37
CA VAL A 261 8.36 5.56 -9.25
C VAL A 261 9.05 6.70 -10.00
N ARG A 262 8.98 6.71 -11.34
CA ARG A 262 9.78 7.61 -12.18
C ARG A 262 9.04 8.15 -13.41
#